data_AF-A0A1Z8U011-F1
#
_entry.id   AF-A0A1Z8U011-F1
#
_cell.length_a   1.000
_cell.length_b   1.000
_cell.length_c   1.000
_cell.angle_alpha   90.00
_cell.angle_beta   90.00
_cell.angle_gamma   90.00
#
_symmetry.space_group_name_H-M   'P 1'
#
loop_
_entity.id
_entity.type
_entity.pdbx_description
1 polymer ?
#
loop_
_entity_poly.entity_id
_entity_poly.type
_entity_poly.pdbx_seq_one_letter_code
_entity_poly.pdbx_strand_id
1 'polypeptide(L)'
;MANSKLIVSDLDFNDIKRNLKTFLQSQSQFQDYDFEGSSLAILLDILSYNTHYMAYLANMATNELYLDSADIRNNIVSLAKMLGYTPSSPRAPKASINLVVNNGTGTSITMAKGTVFNSSVSDSTYQYITNEDITTTPANGVYTFSDVTLYEGTLVKFKYTVDETDVDQRFIIPSANADTSTLKITVQNSATDTTSNTYSLSSGYSGVKADSKVYFIQEGSDGKFQVYFGDGVTGNKLVDGNVVILEYIVTNKTDSNGAKNFTLQGSVGGFTDVSITTNSVSQGGSEAEDNESVKFNAPLNFVAQDRAVTTTDYETLVQQIYPNALSVSAWGGEDDETPRYGIVKIAIKAGSGSTLTDQTKLDIVNGLKPYNVASVKPEIVDPETTSVLLTSNIKYNANSTTKSKDTLKSDIISTITNYNTSSLQKFDGVYRHSKITGLIDDTDASILSNTTTIKIRKSLTPVINSATKYDVYFRNALYNPHSGHNTAAGGILSSTGFKVSGDNNEMFLDDDGNGNVRRYYLVSGVKTYADSTQGTINYTNGQVTLNLLNVASISNIRGASSTIIEITVQPSSNDVVPVRDQIVEIDVSNSIVIVEEDTFVGGSAEAGVGYSTSSSY
;
A
#
# COMPACT_ATOMS: atom_id res chain seq x y z
N MET A 1 62.55 -10.44 9.18
CA MET A 1 61.82 -11.63 8.68
C MET A 1 60.65 -11.10 7.87
N ALA A 2 60.74 -11.16 6.53
CA ALA A 2 59.64 -10.75 5.66
C ALA A 2 58.46 -11.69 5.92
N ASN A 3 57.28 -11.13 6.13
CA ASN A 3 56.09 -11.88 6.50
C ASN A 3 55.68 -12.73 5.29
N SER A 4 55.99 -14.03 5.33
CA SER A 4 55.78 -15.00 4.26
C SER A 4 54.31 -15.43 4.09
N LYS A 5 53.37 -14.56 4.47
CA LYS A 5 51.95 -14.86 4.54
C LYS A 5 51.19 -13.98 3.57
N LEU A 6 50.42 -14.61 2.69
CA LEU A 6 49.43 -13.95 1.85
C LEU A 6 48.41 -13.23 2.76
N ILE A 7 48.18 -11.95 2.52
CA ILE A 7 47.13 -11.19 3.22
C ILE A 7 45.83 -11.40 2.42
N VAL A 8 44.74 -11.85 3.04
CA VAL A 8 43.52 -12.27 2.31
C VAL A 8 42.37 -11.26 2.50
N SER A 9 42.68 -10.03 2.91
CA SER A 9 41.68 -8.97 3.15
C SER A 9 41.39 -8.11 1.92
N ASP A 10 42.25 -8.14 0.91
CA ASP A 10 42.18 -7.23 -0.23
C ASP A 10 41.25 -7.80 -1.30
N LEU A 11 40.31 -6.98 -1.77
CA LEU A 11 39.30 -7.38 -2.76
C LEU A 11 39.46 -6.70 -4.11
N ASP A 12 40.13 -5.54 -4.18
CA ASP A 12 40.44 -4.86 -5.45
C ASP A 12 41.45 -5.70 -6.24
N PHE A 13 41.23 -5.83 -7.55
CA PHE A 13 42.14 -6.48 -8.48
C PHE A 13 43.59 -6.01 -8.31
N ASN A 14 43.82 -4.69 -8.25
CA ASN A 14 45.17 -4.13 -8.16
C ASN A 14 45.85 -4.51 -6.84
N ASP A 15 45.07 -4.61 -5.77
CA ASP A 15 45.58 -4.96 -4.44
C ASP A 15 45.86 -6.46 -4.35
N ILE A 16 44.97 -7.31 -4.86
CA ILE A 16 45.18 -8.77 -4.99
C ILE A 16 46.45 -9.04 -5.80
N LYS A 17 46.61 -8.37 -6.95
CA LYS A 17 47.78 -8.48 -7.82
C LYS A 17 49.06 -8.11 -7.07
N ARG A 18 49.06 -6.96 -6.40
CA ARG A 18 50.20 -6.47 -5.61
C ARG A 18 50.57 -7.42 -4.47
N ASN A 19 49.58 -8.01 -3.82
CA ASN A 19 49.74 -8.93 -2.72
C ASN A 19 50.31 -10.28 -3.18
N LEU A 20 49.77 -10.87 -4.26
CA LEU A 20 50.31 -12.07 -4.90
C LEU A 20 51.75 -11.84 -5.39
N LYS A 21 52.03 -10.67 -5.98
CA LYS A 21 53.39 -10.28 -6.40
C LYS A 21 54.34 -10.23 -5.20
N THR A 22 53.95 -9.57 -4.12
CA THR A 22 54.75 -9.46 -2.88
C THR A 22 55.01 -10.83 -2.27
N PHE A 23 54.00 -11.72 -2.28
CA PHE A 23 54.15 -13.09 -1.81
C PHE A 23 55.16 -13.89 -2.65
N LEU A 24 55.06 -13.85 -3.98
CA LEU A 24 55.99 -14.55 -4.87
C LEU A 24 57.42 -14.01 -4.76
N GLN A 25 57.60 -12.69 -4.64
CA GLN A 25 58.91 -12.07 -4.42
C GLN A 25 59.57 -12.49 -3.09
N SER A 26 58.79 -12.89 -2.09
CA SER A 26 59.31 -13.38 -0.80
C SER A 26 59.84 -14.81 -0.85
N GLN A 27 59.55 -15.57 -1.91
CA GLN A 27 59.99 -16.95 -2.06
C GLN A 27 61.41 -17.03 -2.64
N SER A 28 62.26 -17.86 -2.04
CA SER A 28 63.66 -18.06 -2.48
C SER A 28 63.80 -18.53 -3.93
N GLN A 29 62.78 -19.19 -4.47
CA GLN A 29 62.75 -19.71 -5.84
C GLN A 29 62.55 -18.63 -6.90
N PHE A 30 62.00 -17.47 -6.53
CA PHE A 30 61.58 -16.43 -7.46
C PHE A 30 62.21 -15.05 -7.18
N GLN A 31 63.25 -14.99 -6.33
CA GLN A 31 63.93 -13.72 -6.00
C GLN A 31 64.52 -13.00 -7.22
N ASP A 32 64.91 -13.76 -8.26
CA ASP A 32 65.58 -13.23 -9.45
C ASP A 32 64.61 -12.88 -10.60
N TYR A 33 63.29 -13.05 -10.41
CA TYR A 33 62.29 -12.81 -11.45
C TYR A 33 61.77 -11.37 -11.44
N ASP A 34 61.70 -10.76 -12.62
CA ASP A 34 60.98 -9.50 -12.83
C ASP A 34 59.49 -9.79 -13.13
N PHE A 35 58.63 -9.27 -12.27
CA PHE A 35 57.17 -9.47 -12.32
C PHE A 35 56.42 -8.35 -13.08
N GLU A 36 57.11 -7.32 -13.58
CA GLU A 36 56.50 -6.22 -14.35
C GLU A 36 56.59 -6.45 -15.86
N GLY A 37 57.71 -7.00 -16.35
CA GLY A 37 57.99 -7.17 -17.78
C GLY A 37 57.92 -8.60 -18.33
N SER A 38 57.59 -9.59 -17.50
CA SER A 38 57.66 -11.02 -17.84
C SER A 38 56.31 -11.61 -18.25
N SER A 39 56.30 -12.75 -18.96
CA SER A 39 55.10 -13.58 -19.16
C SER A 39 54.44 -14.01 -17.84
N LEU A 40 55.22 -14.01 -16.75
CA LEU A 40 54.73 -14.23 -15.40
C LEU A 40 53.75 -13.13 -14.92
N ALA A 41 53.87 -11.90 -15.45
CA ALA A 41 52.94 -10.81 -15.17
C ALA A 41 51.53 -11.11 -15.72
N ILE A 42 51.44 -11.67 -16.93
CA ILE A 42 50.17 -12.10 -17.55
C ILE A 42 49.54 -13.24 -16.74
N LEU A 43 50.35 -14.19 -16.28
CA LEU A 43 49.86 -15.27 -15.42
C LEU A 43 49.34 -14.73 -14.08
N LEU A 44 50.06 -13.78 -13.47
CA LEU A 44 49.66 -13.12 -12.24
C LEU A 44 48.37 -12.32 -12.43
N ASP A 45 48.17 -11.67 -13.59
CA ASP A 45 46.92 -11.01 -13.95
C ASP A 45 45.76 -12.01 -14.03
N ILE A 46 45.93 -13.14 -14.73
CA ILE A 46 44.90 -14.17 -14.85
C ILE A 46 44.52 -14.75 -13.47
N LEU A 47 45.51 -15.03 -12.62
CA LEU A 47 45.28 -15.53 -11.27
C LEU A 47 44.60 -14.50 -10.38
N SER A 48 44.97 -13.22 -10.51
CA SER A 48 44.34 -12.13 -9.77
C SER A 48 42.90 -11.92 -10.21
N TYR A 49 42.61 -11.98 -11.52
CA TYR A 49 41.26 -11.95 -12.05
C TYR A 49 40.42 -13.13 -11.56
N ASN A 50 40.96 -14.36 -11.62
CA ASN A 50 40.25 -15.54 -11.12
C ASN A 50 39.93 -15.41 -9.62
N THR A 51 40.89 -14.94 -8.83
CA THR A 51 40.71 -14.72 -7.39
C THR A 51 39.66 -13.63 -7.13
N HIS A 52 39.70 -12.52 -7.86
CA HIS A 52 38.71 -11.44 -7.76
C HIS A 52 37.30 -11.95 -8.11
N TYR A 53 37.15 -12.72 -9.19
CA TYR A 53 35.86 -13.35 -9.53
C TYR A 53 35.37 -14.30 -8.44
N MET A 54 36.25 -15.15 -7.89
CA MET A 54 35.87 -16.05 -6.80
C MET A 54 35.49 -15.29 -5.52
N ALA A 55 36.20 -14.22 -5.19
CA ALA A 55 35.89 -13.37 -4.04
C ALA A 55 34.55 -12.64 -4.21
N TYR A 56 34.28 -12.12 -5.40
CA TYR A 56 33.00 -11.51 -5.74
C TYR A 56 31.85 -12.52 -5.67
N LEU A 57 32.00 -13.70 -6.29
CA LEU A 57 31.00 -14.77 -6.23
C LEU A 57 30.76 -15.25 -4.80
N ALA A 58 31.80 -15.38 -3.98
CA ALA A 58 31.67 -15.75 -2.57
C ALA A 58 30.93 -14.66 -1.77
N ASN A 59 31.22 -13.39 -2.02
CA ASN A 59 30.52 -12.27 -1.39
C ASN A 59 29.04 -12.26 -1.77
N MET A 60 28.73 -12.32 -3.08
CA MET A 60 27.34 -12.39 -3.55
C MET A 60 26.61 -13.61 -2.98
N ALA A 61 27.21 -14.80 -3.06
CA ALA A 61 26.61 -16.01 -2.52
C ALA A 61 26.35 -15.89 -1.01
N THR A 62 27.26 -15.28 -0.25
CA THR A 62 27.11 -15.09 1.21
C THR A 62 26.01 -14.08 1.53
N ASN A 63 25.91 -12.98 0.79
CA ASN A 63 24.82 -12.01 0.97
C ASN A 63 23.45 -12.65 0.70
N GLU A 64 23.38 -13.58 -0.23
CA GLU A 64 22.15 -14.34 -0.54
C GLU A 64 21.77 -15.41 0.50
N LEU A 65 22.63 -15.70 1.51
CA LEU A 65 22.32 -16.65 2.59
C LEU A 65 21.50 -16.04 3.73
N TYR A 66 21.53 -14.72 3.89
CA TYR A 66 20.85 -14.02 4.97
C TYR A 66 19.65 -13.25 4.42
N LEU A 67 18.51 -13.32 5.11
CA LEU A 67 17.26 -12.75 4.63
C LEU A 67 17.37 -11.23 4.40
N ASP A 68 18.03 -10.53 5.31
CA ASP A 68 18.16 -9.06 5.27
C ASP A 68 19.03 -8.58 4.09
N SER A 69 20.04 -9.36 3.69
CA SER A 69 20.99 -8.98 2.64
C SER A 69 20.75 -9.65 1.28
N ALA A 70 19.82 -10.62 1.19
CA ALA A 70 19.51 -11.29 -0.06
C ALA A 70 18.76 -10.35 -1.02
N ASP A 71 19.12 -10.35 -2.31
CA ASP A 71 18.45 -9.51 -3.31
C ASP A 71 17.61 -10.35 -4.28
N ILE A 72 18.02 -11.61 -4.54
CA ILE A 72 17.31 -12.49 -5.47
C ILE A 72 16.04 -13.04 -4.82
N ARG A 73 14.87 -12.77 -5.44
CA ARG A 73 13.56 -13.21 -4.93
C ARG A 73 13.52 -14.69 -4.57
N ASN A 74 14.00 -15.57 -5.44
CA ASN A 74 13.97 -17.01 -5.21
C ASN A 74 14.70 -17.41 -3.91
N ASN A 75 15.77 -16.69 -3.54
CA ASN A 75 16.51 -16.93 -2.30
C ASN A 75 15.77 -16.35 -1.09
N ILE A 76 15.27 -15.12 -1.19
CA ILE A 76 14.44 -14.46 -0.16
C ILE A 76 13.25 -15.36 0.22
N VAL A 77 12.52 -15.87 -0.78
CA VAL A 77 11.36 -16.74 -0.58
C VAL A 77 11.76 -18.08 0.02
N SER A 78 12.89 -18.66 -0.40
CA SER A 78 13.40 -19.90 0.20
C SER A 78 13.79 -19.73 1.67
N LEU A 79 14.35 -18.57 2.05
CA LEU A 79 14.67 -18.23 3.43
C LEU A 79 13.40 -17.94 4.25
N ALA A 80 12.44 -17.19 3.69
CA ALA A 80 11.14 -16.93 4.31
C ALA A 80 10.37 -18.24 4.56
N LYS A 81 10.45 -19.20 3.64
CA LYS A 81 9.90 -20.55 3.80
C LYS A 81 10.49 -21.27 5.03
N MET A 82 11.78 -21.10 5.33
CA MET A 82 12.39 -21.70 6.52
C MET A 82 11.79 -21.15 7.81
N LEU A 83 11.29 -19.91 7.78
CA LEU A 83 10.56 -19.27 8.88
C LEU A 83 9.07 -19.62 8.89
N GLY A 84 8.59 -20.44 7.96
CA GLY A 84 7.16 -20.78 7.81
C GLY A 84 6.33 -19.70 7.11
N TYR A 85 6.96 -18.63 6.62
CA TYR A 85 6.26 -17.55 5.92
C TYR A 85 6.03 -17.91 4.45
N THR A 86 4.77 -17.83 4.00
CA THR A 86 4.41 -17.99 2.58
C THR A 86 3.97 -16.63 2.03
N PRO A 87 4.74 -16.03 1.09
CA PRO A 87 4.39 -14.74 0.50
C PRO A 87 3.03 -14.77 -0.19
N SER A 88 2.36 -13.62 -0.24
CA SER A 88 1.06 -13.54 -0.90
C SER A 88 1.19 -13.64 -2.43
N SER A 89 0.34 -14.47 -3.05
CA SER A 89 0.19 -14.52 -4.50
C SER A 89 -0.51 -13.26 -5.03
N PRO A 90 -0.46 -13.00 -6.34
CA PRO A 90 -1.39 -12.06 -6.97
C PRO A 90 -2.84 -12.37 -6.56
N ARG A 91 -3.64 -11.33 -6.35
CA ARG A 91 -5.05 -11.46 -5.95
C ARG A 91 -5.98 -11.02 -7.06
N ALA A 92 -7.06 -11.76 -7.26
CA ALA A 92 -8.11 -11.39 -8.19
C ALA A 92 -9.01 -10.29 -7.59
N PRO A 93 -9.28 -9.19 -8.33
CA PRO A 93 -10.32 -8.23 -7.99
C PRO A 93 -11.67 -8.92 -7.76
N LYS A 94 -12.36 -8.53 -6.69
CA LYS A 94 -13.66 -9.08 -6.31
C LYS A 94 -14.74 -8.00 -6.35
N ALA A 95 -15.90 -8.33 -6.92
CA ALA A 95 -17.10 -7.50 -6.90
C ALA A 95 -18.28 -8.29 -6.33
N SER A 96 -19.27 -7.61 -5.76
CA SER A 96 -20.51 -8.25 -5.30
C SER A 96 -21.69 -7.72 -6.10
N ILE A 97 -22.52 -8.62 -6.62
CA ILE A 97 -23.69 -8.30 -7.43
C ILE A 97 -24.95 -9.00 -6.92
N ASN A 98 -26.09 -8.34 -7.14
CA ASN A 98 -27.40 -8.97 -7.13
C ASN A 98 -27.82 -9.25 -8.58
N LEU A 99 -28.31 -10.45 -8.83
CA LEU A 99 -28.78 -10.88 -10.15
C LEU A 99 -30.22 -11.35 -10.05
N VAL A 100 -31.10 -10.75 -10.85
CA VAL A 100 -32.50 -11.14 -10.99
C VAL A 100 -32.70 -11.78 -12.35
N VAL A 101 -33.26 -13.00 -12.39
CA VAL A 101 -33.62 -13.66 -13.64
C VAL A 101 -35.05 -13.27 -14.01
N ASN A 102 -35.23 -12.49 -15.08
CA ASN A 102 -36.51 -11.86 -15.43
C ASN A 102 -37.57 -12.86 -15.93
N ASN A 103 -37.14 -14.01 -16.47
CA ASN A 103 -38.01 -15.05 -17.05
C ASN A 103 -37.66 -16.47 -16.57
N GLY A 104 -37.25 -16.60 -15.31
CA GLY A 104 -36.88 -17.88 -14.72
C GLY A 104 -38.05 -18.86 -14.64
N THR A 105 -37.82 -20.12 -15.00
CA THR A 105 -38.80 -21.21 -14.84
C THR A 105 -38.15 -22.41 -14.15
N GLY A 106 -38.89 -23.12 -13.30
CA GLY A 106 -38.40 -24.28 -12.55
C GLY A 106 -38.75 -24.23 -11.07
N THR A 107 -38.25 -25.20 -10.30
CA THR A 107 -38.33 -25.21 -8.84
C THR A 107 -37.12 -24.52 -8.19
N SER A 108 -35.99 -24.53 -8.87
CA SER A 108 -34.75 -23.85 -8.51
C SER A 108 -33.94 -23.54 -9.76
N ILE A 109 -33.13 -22.48 -9.69
CA ILE A 109 -32.18 -22.12 -10.74
C ILE A 109 -30.78 -22.17 -10.12
N THR A 110 -29.85 -22.84 -10.79
CA THR A 110 -28.46 -22.92 -10.35
C THR A 110 -27.57 -22.14 -11.30
N MET A 111 -26.84 -21.18 -10.74
CA MET A 111 -25.69 -20.53 -11.36
C MET A 111 -24.48 -21.43 -11.16
N ALA A 112 -24.00 -22.04 -12.23
CA ALA A 112 -22.85 -22.93 -12.17
C ALA A 112 -21.57 -22.11 -11.89
N LYS A 113 -20.61 -22.74 -11.22
CA LYS A 113 -19.26 -22.22 -11.07
C LYS A 113 -18.65 -21.94 -12.44
N GLY A 114 -17.98 -20.81 -12.57
CA GLY A 114 -17.38 -20.37 -13.83
C GLY A 114 -18.36 -19.70 -14.78
N THR A 115 -19.56 -19.33 -14.32
CA THR A 115 -20.46 -18.45 -15.08
C THR A 115 -19.76 -17.12 -15.33
N VAL A 116 -19.76 -16.67 -16.59
CA VAL A 116 -18.93 -15.56 -17.04
C VAL A 116 -19.72 -14.26 -17.09
N PHE A 117 -19.09 -13.17 -16.65
CA PHE A 117 -19.58 -11.81 -16.75
C PHE A 117 -18.50 -10.93 -17.38
N ASN A 118 -18.88 -9.94 -18.17
CA ASN A 118 -17.98 -8.94 -18.71
C ASN A 118 -18.20 -7.59 -18.03
N SER A 119 -17.09 -6.91 -17.75
CA SER A 119 -17.08 -5.53 -17.30
C SER A 119 -15.99 -4.76 -18.03
N SER A 120 -16.19 -3.47 -18.25
CA SER A 120 -15.19 -2.60 -18.86
C SER A 120 -14.64 -1.60 -17.84
N VAL A 121 -13.32 -1.43 -17.86
CA VAL A 121 -12.57 -0.43 -17.09
C VAL A 121 -11.57 0.22 -18.05
N SER A 122 -11.57 1.56 -18.13
CA SER A 122 -10.62 2.33 -18.95
C SER A 122 -10.48 1.80 -20.39
N ASP A 123 -11.62 1.59 -21.07
CA ASP A 123 -11.76 1.08 -22.44
C ASP A 123 -11.25 -0.36 -22.71
N SER A 124 -10.84 -1.09 -21.67
CA SER A 124 -10.50 -2.52 -21.75
C SER A 124 -11.60 -3.38 -21.13
N THR A 125 -11.90 -4.52 -21.77
CA THR A 125 -12.90 -5.48 -21.28
C THR A 125 -12.22 -6.58 -20.47
N TYR A 126 -12.71 -6.81 -19.26
CA TYR A 126 -12.25 -7.85 -18.35
C TYR A 126 -13.35 -8.88 -18.10
N GLN A 127 -12.91 -10.11 -17.90
CA GLN A 127 -13.76 -11.25 -17.62
C GLN A 127 -13.86 -11.48 -16.12
N TYR A 128 -15.08 -11.67 -15.63
CA TYR A 128 -15.40 -12.00 -14.25
C TYR A 128 -16.11 -13.35 -14.19
N ILE A 129 -15.87 -14.13 -13.15
CA ILE A 129 -16.43 -15.47 -12.97
C ILE A 129 -16.91 -15.72 -11.55
N THR A 130 -17.86 -16.64 -11.41
CA THR A 130 -18.25 -17.20 -10.10
C THR A 130 -17.32 -18.33 -9.68
N ASN A 131 -16.93 -18.37 -8.39
CA ASN A 131 -16.04 -19.41 -7.87
C ASN A 131 -16.78 -20.60 -7.20
N GLU A 132 -18.10 -20.57 -7.17
CA GLU A 132 -18.94 -21.61 -6.56
C GLU A 132 -20.26 -21.78 -7.31
N ASP A 133 -20.91 -22.92 -7.09
CA ASP A 133 -22.25 -23.19 -7.59
C ASP A 133 -23.26 -22.55 -6.61
N ILE A 134 -24.10 -21.64 -7.11
CA ILE A 134 -25.09 -20.95 -6.29
C ILE A 134 -26.47 -21.34 -6.79
N THR A 135 -27.31 -21.90 -5.92
CA THR A 135 -28.69 -22.27 -6.24
C THR A 135 -29.65 -21.32 -5.55
N THR A 136 -30.61 -20.78 -6.29
CA THR A 136 -31.70 -19.95 -5.73
C THR A 136 -33.07 -20.59 -5.99
N THR A 137 -33.99 -20.34 -5.07
CA THR A 137 -35.41 -20.71 -5.19
C THR A 137 -36.26 -19.45 -5.33
N PRO A 138 -37.37 -19.48 -6.07
CA PRO A 138 -38.15 -18.27 -6.35
C PRO A 138 -38.82 -17.74 -5.08
N ALA A 139 -38.70 -16.44 -4.84
CA ALA A 139 -39.48 -15.71 -3.85
C ALA A 139 -40.48 -14.81 -4.59
N ASN A 140 -41.79 -14.99 -4.36
CA ASN A 140 -42.86 -14.26 -5.07
C ASN A 140 -42.77 -14.35 -6.62
N GLY A 141 -42.28 -15.47 -7.14
CA GLY A 141 -42.15 -15.69 -8.60
C GLY A 141 -40.91 -15.04 -9.24
N VAL A 142 -40.05 -14.40 -8.45
CA VAL A 142 -38.80 -13.79 -8.91
C VAL A 142 -37.61 -14.61 -8.39
N TYR A 143 -36.66 -14.92 -9.26
CA TYR A 143 -35.43 -15.60 -8.90
C TYR A 143 -34.33 -14.56 -8.71
N THR A 144 -33.96 -14.34 -7.45
CA THR A 144 -32.92 -13.39 -7.09
C THR A 144 -31.74 -14.16 -6.50
N PHE A 145 -30.56 -13.96 -7.07
CA PHE A 145 -29.29 -14.29 -6.45
C PHE A 145 -28.80 -13.03 -5.74
N SER A 146 -28.66 -13.11 -4.42
CA SER A 146 -28.21 -11.97 -3.61
C SER A 146 -26.75 -12.15 -3.23
N ASP A 147 -25.98 -11.06 -3.20
CA ASP A 147 -24.58 -11.00 -2.77
C ASP A 147 -23.65 -12.02 -3.45
N VAL A 148 -23.82 -12.21 -4.76
CA VAL A 148 -22.95 -13.09 -5.56
C VAL A 148 -21.59 -12.43 -5.72
N THR A 149 -20.55 -13.10 -5.22
CA THR A 149 -19.17 -12.63 -5.38
C THR A 149 -18.60 -13.07 -6.72
N LEU A 150 -18.18 -12.09 -7.52
CA LEU A 150 -17.50 -12.26 -8.79
C LEU A 150 -16.00 -12.05 -8.61
N TYR A 151 -15.21 -12.88 -9.29
CA TYR A 151 -13.76 -12.83 -9.32
C TYR A 151 -13.29 -12.51 -10.72
N GLU A 152 -12.40 -11.54 -10.89
CA GLU A 152 -11.77 -11.28 -12.19
C GLU A 152 -10.83 -12.42 -12.58
N GLY A 153 -10.85 -12.79 -13.87
CA GLY A 153 -9.91 -13.71 -14.47
C GLY A 153 -10.55 -14.93 -15.15
N THR A 154 -9.70 -15.92 -15.45
CA THR A 154 -10.09 -17.15 -16.12
C THR A 154 -9.92 -18.35 -15.20
N LEU A 155 -10.94 -19.22 -15.13
CA LEU A 155 -10.88 -20.47 -14.38
C LEU A 155 -10.01 -21.49 -15.14
N VAL A 156 -8.93 -21.94 -14.51
CA VAL A 156 -8.03 -22.95 -15.07
C VAL A 156 -8.10 -24.20 -14.23
N LYS A 157 -8.13 -25.36 -14.89
CA LYS A 157 -8.00 -26.68 -14.25
C LYS A 157 -6.74 -27.35 -14.76
N PHE A 158 -5.85 -27.71 -13.85
CA PHE A 158 -4.63 -28.45 -14.15
C PHE A 158 -4.64 -29.77 -13.39
N LYS A 159 -4.13 -30.84 -14.02
CA LYS A 159 -4.13 -32.19 -13.43
C LYS A 159 -2.72 -32.75 -13.38
N TYR A 160 -2.39 -33.37 -12.26
CA TYR A 160 -1.20 -34.18 -12.08
C TYR A 160 -1.63 -35.62 -11.75
N THR A 161 -0.86 -36.59 -12.23
CA THR A 161 -0.97 -37.98 -11.79
C THR A 161 0.19 -38.24 -10.83
N VAL A 162 -0.12 -38.72 -9.62
CA VAL A 162 0.89 -39.08 -8.63
C VAL A 162 1.66 -40.29 -9.13
N ASP A 163 2.99 -40.17 -9.11
CA ASP A 163 3.93 -41.23 -9.49
C ASP A 163 4.96 -41.36 -8.36
N GLU A 164 4.86 -42.41 -7.55
CA GLU A 164 5.82 -42.63 -6.45
C GLU A 164 7.21 -43.08 -6.94
N THR A 165 7.36 -43.44 -8.22
CA THR A 165 8.67 -43.80 -8.80
C THR A 165 9.53 -42.57 -9.11
N ASP A 166 8.90 -41.40 -9.28
CA ASP A 166 9.57 -40.13 -9.46
C ASP A 166 9.78 -39.43 -8.11
N VAL A 167 10.98 -39.56 -7.56
CA VAL A 167 11.39 -38.94 -6.29
C VAL A 167 11.43 -37.40 -6.35
N ASP A 168 11.52 -36.83 -7.56
CA ASP A 168 11.60 -35.39 -7.78
C ASP A 168 10.25 -34.77 -8.18
N GLN A 169 9.16 -35.56 -8.14
CA GLN A 169 7.83 -35.08 -8.52
C GLN A 169 7.38 -33.90 -7.64
N ARG A 170 6.99 -32.80 -8.28
CA ARG A 170 6.47 -31.59 -7.63
C ARG A 170 5.16 -31.15 -8.27
N PHE A 171 4.18 -30.81 -7.43
CA PHE A 171 2.88 -30.30 -7.89
C PHE A 171 2.93 -28.77 -8.01
N ILE A 172 3.46 -28.26 -9.13
CA ILE A 172 3.63 -26.82 -9.36
C ILE A 172 2.39 -26.25 -10.07
N ILE A 173 1.92 -25.09 -9.65
CA ILE A 173 0.90 -24.32 -10.37
C ILE A 173 1.59 -23.65 -11.58
N PRO A 174 1.21 -23.97 -12.83
CA PRO A 174 1.96 -23.52 -14.01
C PRO A 174 2.00 -22.00 -14.22
N SER A 175 1.01 -21.27 -13.70
CA SER A 175 0.87 -19.81 -13.87
C SER A 175 1.37 -19.07 -12.64
N ALA A 176 2.23 -18.06 -12.84
CA ALA A 176 2.66 -17.14 -11.79
C ALA A 176 1.55 -16.14 -11.38
N ASN A 177 0.57 -15.90 -12.28
CA ASN A 177 -0.58 -15.01 -12.03
C ASN A 177 -1.77 -15.76 -11.40
N ALA A 178 -1.52 -16.93 -10.80
CA ALA A 178 -2.56 -17.72 -10.15
C ALA A 178 -2.88 -17.13 -8.76
N ASP A 179 -4.16 -16.89 -8.48
CA ASP A 179 -4.60 -16.50 -7.14
C ASP A 179 -4.77 -17.73 -6.25
N THR A 180 -3.87 -17.91 -5.29
CA THR A 180 -3.86 -19.04 -4.35
C THR A 180 -5.07 -19.04 -3.41
N SER A 181 -5.75 -17.91 -3.19
CA SER A 181 -6.96 -17.87 -2.36
C SER A 181 -8.16 -18.56 -3.02
N THR A 182 -8.12 -18.65 -4.35
CA THR A 182 -9.16 -19.30 -5.15
C THR A 182 -8.87 -20.79 -5.39
N LEU A 183 -7.70 -21.27 -4.95
CA LEU A 183 -7.22 -22.61 -5.20
C LEU A 183 -8.10 -23.64 -4.51
N LYS A 184 -8.73 -24.49 -5.32
CA LYS A 184 -9.45 -25.68 -4.89
C LYS A 184 -8.71 -26.91 -5.36
N ILE A 185 -8.36 -27.77 -4.41
CA ILE A 185 -7.64 -29.02 -4.69
C ILE A 185 -8.59 -30.19 -4.46
N THR A 186 -8.78 -30.99 -5.50
CA THR A 186 -9.50 -32.26 -5.41
C THR A 186 -8.59 -33.40 -5.83
N VAL A 187 -8.57 -34.46 -5.04
CA VAL A 187 -7.80 -35.67 -5.35
C VAL A 187 -8.78 -36.76 -5.73
N GLN A 188 -8.64 -37.28 -6.94
CA GLN A 188 -9.36 -38.45 -7.43
C GLN A 188 -8.56 -39.72 -7.14
N ASN A 189 -9.26 -40.80 -6.78
CA ASN A 189 -8.63 -42.07 -6.44
C ASN A 189 -7.80 -42.63 -7.60
N SER A 190 -8.29 -42.55 -8.84
CA SER A 190 -7.53 -42.95 -10.03
C SER A 190 -8.14 -42.39 -11.31
N ALA A 191 -7.51 -42.63 -12.46
CA ALA A 191 -8.08 -42.27 -13.76
C ALA A 191 -9.39 -43.00 -14.10
N THR A 192 -9.65 -44.16 -13.49
CA THR A 192 -10.86 -44.97 -13.70
C THR A 192 -11.92 -44.80 -12.60
N ASP A 193 -11.50 -44.44 -11.39
CA ASP A 193 -12.40 -44.16 -10.26
C ASP A 193 -12.54 -42.65 -10.04
N THR A 194 -13.72 -42.11 -10.36
CA THR A 194 -14.05 -40.68 -10.25
C THR A 194 -14.36 -40.23 -8.83
N THR A 195 -14.35 -41.13 -7.84
CA THR A 195 -14.49 -40.77 -6.43
C THR A 195 -13.38 -39.78 -6.06
N SER A 196 -13.80 -38.60 -5.59
CA SER A 196 -12.88 -37.50 -5.28
C SER A 196 -13.07 -36.96 -3.88
N ASN A 197 -11.99 -36.47 -3.31
CA ASN A 197 -11.95 -35.84 -2.01
C ASN A 197 -11.39 -34.43 -2.15
N THR A 198 -12.07 -33.43 -1.58
CA THR A 198 -11.56 -32.05 -1.50
C THR A 198 -10.61 -31.92 -0.32
N TYR A 199 -9.48 -31.27 -0.54
CA TYR A 199 -8.49 -30.97 0.50
C TYR A 199 -8.58 -29.50 0.89
N SER A 200 -8.30 -29.20 2.16
CA SER A 200 -8.28 -27.84 2.70
C SER A 200 -6.86 -27.34 2.93
N LEU A 201 -6.61 -26.05 2.68
CA LEU A 201 -5.34 -25.41 3.00
C LEU A 201 -5.13 -25.42 4.52
N SER A 202 -3.93 -25.79 4.94
CA SER A 202 -3.51 -25.72 6.34
C SER A 202 -2.36 -24.73 6.47
N SER A 203 -2.48 -23.78 7.42
CA SER A 203 -1.43 -22.80 7.72
C SER A 203 -0.31 -23.37 8.59
N GLY A 204 -0.57 -24.47 9.31
CA GLY A 204 0.42 -25.08 10.18
C GLY A 204 0.01 -26.47 10.64
N TYR A 205 0.92 -27.16 11.31
CA TYR A 205 0.72 -28.57 11.71
C TYR A 205 -0.18 -28.76 12.93
N SER A 206 -0.54 -27.67 13.62
CA SER A 206 -1.37 -27.73 14.82
C SER A 206 -2.78 -28.22 14.48
N GLY A 207 -3.16 -29.38 15.03
CA GLY A 207 -4.47 -29.99 14.80
C GLY A 207 -4.58 -30.87 13.55
N VAL A 208 -3.50 -31.03 12.78
CA VAL A 208 -3.45 -31.94 11.63
C VAL A 208 -3.15 -33.37 12.09
N LYS A 209 -4.01 -34.32 11.73
CA LYS A 209 -3.83 -35.76 12.00
C LYS A 209 -3.45 -36.51 10.71
N ALA A 210 -3.00 -37.76 10.85
CA ALA A 210 -2.65 -38.64 9.72
C ALA A 210 -3.76 -38.80 8.66
N ASP A 211 -5.03 -38.78 9.07
CA ASP A 211 -6.21 -38.92 8.20
C ASP A 211 -6.74 -37.58 7.67
N SER A 212 -6.16 -36.47 8.09
CA SER A 212 -6.63 -35.14 7.73
C SER A 212 -6.31 -34.83 6.26
N LYS A 213 -7.35 -34.52 5.49
CA LYS A 213 -7.26 -34.15 4.06
C LYS A 213 -6.83 -32.69 3.90
N VAL A 214 -5.56 -32.43 4.22
CA VAL A 214 -4.97 -31.10 4.16
C VAL A 214 -3.86 -31.02 3.11
N TYR A 215 -3.66 -29.82 2.58
CA TYR A 215 -2.53 -29.50 1.72
C TYR A 215 -1.85 -28.24 2.21
N PHE A 216 -0.61 -28.06 1.78
CA PHE A 216 0.20 -26.90 2.08
C PHE A 216 0.65 -26.26 0.77
N ILE A 217 0.91 -24.96 0.82
CA ILE A 217 1.40 -24.16 -0.30
C ILE A 217 2.75 -23.58 0.08
N GLN A 218 3.64 -23.48 -0.90
CA GLN A 218 4.88 -22.70 -0.81
C GLN A 218 5.12 -22.00 -2.14
N GLU A 219 5.78 -20.85 -2.12
CA GLU A 219 6.29 -20.25 -3.35
C GLU A 219 7.57 -21.00 -3.78
N GLY A 220 7.61 -21.41 -5.05
CA GLY A 220 8.73 -22.07 -5.70
C GLY A 220 9.60 -21.07 -6.45
N SER A 221 10.16 -21.48 -7.59
CA SER A 221 10.93 -20.57 -8.45
C SER A 221 10.03 -19.74 -9.35
N ASP A 222 10.49 -18.52 -9.67
CA ASP A 222 9.89 -17.64 -10.67
C ASP A 222 8.44 -17.23 -10.37
N GLY A 223 8.11 -17.07 -9.07
CA GLY A 223 6.79 -16.64 -8.61
C GLY A 223 5.68 -17.68 -8.74
N LYS A 224 6.03 -18.94 -9.07
CA LYS A 224 5.06 -20.04 -9.17
C LYS A 224 4.89 -20.71 -7.82
N PHE A 225 3.65 -21.02 -7.46
CA PHE A 225 3.36 -21.73 -6.22
C PHE A 225 3.42 -23.25 -6.42
N GLN A 226 3.96 -23.94 -5.43
CA GLN A 226 3.99 -25.39 -5.35
C GLN A 226 3.05 -25.85 -4.23
N VAL A 227 2.24 -26.86 -4.53
CA VAL A 227 1.43 -27.59 -3.57
C VAL A 227 2.20 -28.82 -3.09
N TYR A 228 2.10 -29.11 -1.80
CA TYR A 228 2.56 -30.37 -1.23
C TYR A 228 1.56 -30.91 -0.22
N PHE A 229 1.62 -32.22 0.01
CA PHE A 229 0.67 -32.98 0.81
C PHE A 229 1.36 -33.58 2.05
N GLY A 230 0.55 -34.14 2.94
CA GLY A 230 1.07 -34.83 4.13
C GLY A 230 1.85 -36.10 3.80
N ASP A 231 2.59 -36.58 4.79
CA ASP A 231 3.44 -37.78 4.72
C ASP A 231 2.77 -39.02 5.34
N GLY A 232 1.52 -38.90 5.80
CA GLY A 232 0.79 -39.96 6.52
C GLY A 232 0.94 -39.89 8.04
N VAL A 233 1.74 -38.97 8.57
CA VAL A 233 1.78 -38.62 10.00
C VAL A 233 1.11 -37.26 10.20
N THR A 234 1.56 -36.26 9.44
CA THR A 234 1.02 -34.91 9.43
C THR A 234 0.23 -34.67 8.15
N GLY A 235 -0.98 -35.22 8.10
CA GLY A 235 -1.89 -35.15 6.95
C GLY A 235 -1.84 -36.38 6.06
N ASN A 236 -2.88 -36.55 5.24
CA ASN A 236 -3.04 -37.73 4.40
C ASN A 236 -1.97 -37.80 3.29
N LYS A 237 -1.28 -38.94 3.21
CA LYS A 237 -0.33 -39.22 2.12
C LYS A 237 -1.09 -39.60 0.85
N LEU A 238 -0.65 -39.07 -0.30
CA LEU A 238 -1.17 -39.50 -1.59
C LEU A 238 -0.66 -40.89 -1.95
N VAL A 239 -1.47 -41.62 -2.72
CA VAL A 239 -1.14 -42.96 -3.22
C VAL A 239 -0.81 -42.88 -4.71
N ASP A 240 0.12 -43.74 -5.15
CA ASP A 240 0.46 -43.90 -6.55
C ASP A 240 -0.80 -44.07 -7.43
N GLY A 241 -0.84 -43.34 -8.56
CA GLY A 241 -1.97 -43.34 -9.48
C GLY A 241 -3.15 -42.43 -9.09
N ASN A 242 -3.12 -41.76 -7.93
CA ASN A 242 -4.09 -40.69 -7.63
C ASN A 242 -3.96 -39.54 -8.64
N VAL A 243 -5.08 -38.87 -8.96
CA VAL A 243 -5.08 -37.70 -9.84
C VAL A 243 -5.38 -36.46 -9.03
N VAL A 244 -4.38 -35.59 -8.89
CA VAL A 244 -4.49 -34.29 -8.22
C VAL A 244 -5.01 -33.27 -9.22
N ILE A 245 -6.15 -32.66 -8.92
CA ILE A 245 -6.78 -31.62 -9.75
C ILE A 245 -6.66 -30.29 -9.00
N LEU A 246 -5.93 -29.37 -9.62
CA LEU A 246 -5.77 -27.99 -9.18
C LEU A 246 -6.72 -27.12 -9.98
N GLU A 247 -7.68 -26.50 -9.31
CA GLU A 247 -8.60 -25.53 -9.90
C GLU A 247 -8.34 -24.16 -9.29
N TYR A 248 -7.99 -23.18 -10.11
CA TYR A 248 -7.61 -21.84 -9.66
C TYR A 248 -7.96 -20.79 -10.71
N ILE A 249 -7.99 -19.51 -10.29
CA ILE A 249 -8.25 -18.37 -11.17
C ILE A 249 -6.92 -17.71 -11.54
N VAL A 250 -6.74 -17.44 -12.83
CA VAL A 250 -5.63 -16.61 -13.34
C VAL A 250 -6.17 -15.20 -13.57
N THR A 251 -5.62 -14.23 -12.87
CA THR A 251 -6.09 -12.84 -12.85
C THR A 251 -5.12 -11.90 -13.56
N ASN A 252 -5.62 -10.72 -13.96
CA ASN A 252 -4.83 -9.59 -14.43
C ASN A 252 -4.48 -8.60 -13.29
N LYS A 253 -4.45 -9.07 -12.02
CA LYS A 253 -3.99 -8.31 -10.85
C LYS A 253 -4.79 -7.01 -10.63
N THR A 254 -4.17 -5.85 -10.71
CA THR A 254 -4.76 -4.55 -10.35
C THR A 254 -5.65 -3.95 -11.44
N ASP A 255 -5.56 -4.44 -12.68
CA ASP A 255 -6.06 -3.72 -13.86
C ASP A 255 -7.58 -3.54 -13.91
N SER A 256 -8.33 -4.45 -13.28
CA SER A 256 -9.80 -4.42 -13.25
C SER A 256 -10.38 -3.81 -11.97
N ASN A 257 -9.55 -3.28 -11.07
CA ASN A 257 -10.03 -2.57 -9.89
C ASN A 257 -10.89 -1.36 -10.31
N GLY A 258 -12.04 -1.19 -9.67
CA GLY A 258 -12.99 -0.11 -9.95
C GLY A 258 -14.11 -0.47 -10.95
N ALA A 259 -14.17 -1.71 -11.46
CA ALA A 259 -15.26 -2.17 -12.31
C ALA A 259 -16.63 -2.08 -11.59
N LYS A 260 -17.64 -1.52 -12.27
CA LYS A 260 -18.98 -1.27 -11.69
C LYS A 260 -20.15 -1.84 -12.50
N ASN A 261 -19.98 -1.99 -13.82
CA ASN A 261 -21.05 -2.41 -14.71
C ASN A 261 -20.78 -3.82 -15.19
N PHE A 262 -21.62 -4.79 -14.82
CA PHE A 262 -21.44 -6.19 -15.17
C PHE A 262 -22.52 -6.62 -16.15
N THR A 263 -22.13 -7.38 -17.17
CA THR A 263 -23.03 -7.97 -18.17
C THR A 263 -22.81 -9.47 -18.21
N LEU A 264 -23.89 -10.25 -18.19
CA LEU A 264 -23.78 -11.71 -18.25
C LEU A 264 -23.31 -12.17 -19.63
N GLN A 265 -22.32 -13.06 -19.68
CA GLN A 265 -21.90 -13.75 -20.88
C GLN A 265 -22.29 -15.23 -20.77
N GLY A 266 -23.32 -15.61 -21.54
CA GLY A 266 -23.87 -16.97 -21.52
C GLY A 266 -25.25 -17.01 -20.89
N SER A 267 -25.49 -17.97 -20.00
CA SER A 267 -26.79 -18.14 -19.34
C SER A 267 -26.61 -18.59 -17.90
N VAL A 268 -27.58 -18.23 -17.05
CA VAL A 268 -27.68 -18.70 -15.66
C VAL A 268 -28.85 -19.68 -15.61
N GLY A 269 -28.55 -20.96 -15.35
CA GLY A 269 -29.54 -22.03 -15.35
C GLY A 269 -30.38 -22.12 -16.65
N GLY A 270 -29.78 -21.76 -17.80
CA GLY A 270 -30.44 -21.77 -19.11
C GLY A 270 -31.11 -20.46 -19.51
N PHE A 271 -31.17 -19.45 -18.64
CA PHE A 271 -31.77 -18.15 -18.93
C PHE A 271 -30.71 -17.09 -19.24
N THR A 272 -30.93 -16.31 -20.30
CA THR A 272 -30.01 -15.24 -20.75
C THR A 272 -30.48 -13.84 -20.33
N ASP A 273 -31.76 -13.68 -20.01
CA ASP A 273 -32.36 -12.41 -19.62
C ASP A 273 -32.26 -12.20 -18.11
N VAL A 274 -31.26 -11.41 -17.72
CA VAL A 274 -30.93 -11.12 -16.33
C VAL A 274 -30.76 -9.62 -16.09
N SER A 275 -31.26 -9.14 -14.96
CA SER A 275 -31.04 -7.79 -14.46
C SER A 275 -29.97 -7.84 -13.38
N ILE A 276 -28.86 -7.14 -13.57
CA ILE A 276 -27.72 -7.12 -12.64
C ILE A 276 -27.67 -5.77 -11.93
N THR A 277 -27.55 -5.79 -10.62
CA THR A 277 -27.31 -4.62 -9.77
C THR A 277 -26.02 -4.83 -8.99
N THR A 278 -25.12 -3.86 -9.00
CA THR A 278 -23.83 -3.94 -8.30
C THR A 278 -23.99 -3.50 -6.85
N ASN A 279 -23.69 -4.39 -5.90
CA ASN A 279 -23.70 -4.08 -4.46
C ASN A 279 -22.38 -3.47 -4.04
N SER A 280 -21.27 -4.06 -4.49
CA SER A 280 -19.91 -3.57 -4.26
C SER A 280 -19.14 -3.56 -5.57
N VAL A 281 -18.48 -2.42 -5.84
CA VAL A 281 -17.56 -2.27 -6.98
C VAL A 281 -16.37 -3.21 -6.83
N SER A 282 -15.74 -3.56 -7.96
CA SER A 282 -14.58 -4.45 -7.97
C SER A 282 -13.39 -3.84 -7.24
N GLN A 283 -12.85 -4.53 -6.24
CA GLN A 283 -11.66 -4.10 -5.48
C GLN A 283 -10.86 -5.31 -4.99
N GLY A 284 -9.64 -5.06 -4.50
CA GLY A 284 -8.80 -6.08 -3.85
C GLY A 284 -7.86 -6.84 -4.78
N GLY A 285 -7.83 -6.49 -6.08
CA GLY A 285 -6.78 -6.99 -6.97
C GLY A 285 -5.43 -6.42 -6.56
N SER A 286 -4.41 -7.29 -6.50
CA SER A 286 -3.05 -6.92 -6.08
C SER A 286 -2.00 -7.68 -6.86
N GLU A 287 -0.80 -7.11 -6.91
CA GLU A 287 0.41 -7.81 -7.31
C GLU A 287 0.80 -8.89 -6.26
N ALA A 288 1.79 -9.70 -6.62
CA ALA A 288 2.48 -10.56 -5.66
C ALA A 288 3.24 -9.68 -4.65
N GLU A 289 3.49 -10.22 -3.45
CA GLU A 289 4.18 -9.46 -2.40
C GLU A 289 5.60 -9.07 -2.80
N ASP A 290 6.00 -7.81 -2.59
CA ASP A 290 7.33 -7.29 -2.90
C ASP A 290 8.43 -7.90 -2.01
N ASN A 291 9.65 -7.98 -2.54
CA ASN A 291 10.80 -8.57 -1.84
C ASN A 291 11.08 -7.92 -0.46
N GLU A 292 11.02 -6.59 -0.38
CA GLU A 292 11.25 -5.85 0.87
C GLU A 292 10.13 -6.10 1.91
N SER A 293 8.89 -6.26 1.44
CA SER A 293 7.77 -6.65 2.31
C SER A 293 7.99 -8.03 2.90
N VAL A 294 8.41 -9.01 2.07
CA VAL A 294 8.71 -10.37 2.54
C VAL A 294 9.84 -10.38 3.57
N LYS A 295 10.92 -9.62 3.35
CA LYS A 295 12.04 -9.52 4.31
C LYS A 295 11.59 -8.96 5.66
N PHE A 296 10.72 -7.95 5.65
CA PHE A 296 10.22 -7.32 6.87
C PHE A 296 9.20 -8.20 7.61
N ASN A 297 8.27 -8.82 6.88
CA ASN A 297 7.14 -9.54 7.46
C ASN A 297 7.49 -10.97 7.90
N ALA A 298 8.42 -11.66 7.23
CA ALA A 298 8.72 -13.06 7.53
C ALA A 298 9.26 -13.28 8.96
N PRO A 299 10.22 -12.48 9.48
CA PRO A 299 10.68 -12.60 10.87
C PRO A 299 9.58 -12.27 11.89
N LEU A 300 8.75 -11.26 11.61
CA LEU A 300 7.66 -10.83 12.49
C LEU A 300 6.60 -11.93 12.64
N ASN A 301 6.20 -12.54 11.53
CA ASN A 301 5.24 -13.64 11.54
C ASN A 301 5.76 -14.84 12.35
N PHE A 302 7.05 -15.17 12.20
CA PHE A 302 7.69 -16.23 12.99
C PHE A 302 7.65 -15.96 14.50
N VAL A 303 7.85 -14.70 14.92
CA VAL A 303 7.76 -14.29 16.33
C VAL A 303 6.32 -14.36 16.86
N ALA A 304 5.34 -13.99 16.03
CA ALA A 304 3.92 -13.98 16.39
C ALA A 304 3.32 -15.39 16.59
N GLN A 305 3.94 -16.44 16.04
CA GLN A 305 3.49 -17.84 16.16
C GLN A 305 2.02 -18.06 15.79
N ASP A 306 1.59 -17.53 14.63
CA ASP A 306 0.21 -17.62 14.15
C ASP A 306 -0.85 -17.05 15.13
N ARG A 307 -0.51 -15.99 15.86
CA ARG A 307 -1.44 -15.30 16.78
C ARG A 307 -1.31 -13.79 16.64
N ALA A 308 -2.44 -13.09 16.75
CA ALA A 308 -2.47 -11.64 16.83
C ALA A 308 -2.53 -11.21 18.29
N VAL A 309 -1.44 -10.69 18.84
CA VAL A 309 -1.39 -10.19 20.23
C VAL A 309 -0.95 -8.73 20.28
N THR A 310 0.11 -8.40 19.57
CA THR A 310 0.63 -7.03 19.44
C THR A 310 -0.02 -6.30 18.27
N THR A 311 0.05 -4.96 18.26
CA THR A 311 -0.46 -4.15 17.14
C THR A 311 0.23 -4.50 15.82
N THR A 312 1.54 -4.72 15.86
CA THR A 312 2.34 -5.15 14.70
C THR A 312 1.92 -6.53 14.17
N ASP A 313 1.46 -7.45 15.04
CA ASP A 313 0.92 -8.73 14.58
C ASP A 313 -0.35 -8.53 13.76
N TYR A 314 -1.25 -7.62 14.16
CA TYR A 314 -2.44 -7.30 13.37
C TYR A 314 -2.06 -6.66 12.03
N GLU A 315 -1.07 -5.78 12.00
CA GLU A 315 -0.61 -5.15 10.75
C GLU A 315 -0.09 -6.18 9.75
N THR A 316 0.79 -7.08 10.19
CA THR A 316 1.36 -8.14 9.33
C THR A 316 0.31 -9.15 8.86
N LEU A 317 -0.59 -9.59 9.75
CA LEU A 317 -1.68 -10.52 9.38
C LEU A 317 -2.67 -9.88 8.42
N VAL A 318 -3.00 -8.59 8.60
CA VAL A 318 -3.88 -7.88 7.66
C VAL A 318 -3.24 -7.77 6.28
N GLN A 319 -1.94 -7.50 6.19
CA GLN A 319 -1.22 -7.49 4.91
C GLN A 319 -1.25 -8.86 4.21
N GLN A 320 -1.15 -9.96 4.96
CA GLN A 320 -1.29 -11.30 4.40
C GLN A 320 -2.72 -11.60 3.89
N ILE A 321 -3.73 -11.21 4.67
CA ILE A 321 -5.14 -11.45 4.35
C ILE A 321 -5.60 -10.56 3.18
N TYR A 322 -5.16 -9.31 3.16
CA TYR A 322 -5.47 -8.31 2.15
C TYR A 322 -4.19 -7.66 1.58
N PRO A 323 -3.53 -8.33 0.61
CA PRO A 323 -2.29 -7.83 0.01
C PRO A 323 -2.42 -6.51 -0.75
N ASN A 324 -3.65 -6.09 -1.09
CA ASN A 324 -3.91 -4.76 -1.67
C ASN A 324 -3.83 -3.62 -0.61
N ALA A 325 -3.54 -3.93 0.66
CA ALA A 325 -3.24 -2.90 1.66
C ALA A 325 -1.85 -2.29 1.37
N LEU A 326 -1.83 -1.02 0.95
CA LEU A 326 -0.58 -0.27 0.77
C LEU A 326 0.11 -0.02 2.13
N SER A 327 -0.70 0.21 3.16
CA SER A 327 -0.24 0.41 4.52
C SER A 327 -1.35 0.02 5.48
N VAL A 328 -0.98 -0.49 6.66
CA VAL A 328 -1.89 -0.82 7.76
C VAL A 328 -1.36 -0.15 9.02
N SER A 329 -2.25 0.34 9.86
CA SER A 329 -1.95 0.85 11.21
C SER A 329 -2.94 0.23 12.19
N ALA A 330 -2.43 -0.32 13.30
CA ALA A 330 -3.26 -0.89 14.35
C ALA A 330 -2.97 -0.24 15.71
N TRP A 331 -4.02 0.00 16.51
CA TRP A 331 -3.89 0.51 17.87
C TRP A 331 -4.99 -0.02 18.79
N GLY A 332 -4.72 0.03 20.09
CA GLY A 332 -5.69 -0.34 21.13
C GLY A 332 -6.82 0.68 21.22
N GLY A 333 -8.06 0.23 21.38
CA GLY A 333 -9.20 1.11 21.56
C GLY A 333 -9.12 1.95 22.84
N GLU A 334 -8.29 1.56 23.81
CA GLU A 334 -7.94 2.35 25.00
C GLU A 334 -7.19 3.64 24.67
N ASP A 335 -6.45 3.67 23.56
CA ASP A 335 -5.68 4.83 23.12
C ASP A 335 -6.55 5.84 22.37
N ASP A 336 -7.84 5.56 22.12
CA ASP A 336 -8.72 6.44 21.37
C ASP A 336 -9.13 7.70 22.16
N GLU A 337 -9.57 8.76 21.48
CA GLU A 337 -10.03 9.99 22.15
C GLU A 337 -11.19 9.72 23.13
N THR A 338 -12.01 8.71 22.81
CA THR A 338 -12.98 8.10 23.72
C THR A 338 -12.61 6.64 23.94
N PRO A 339 -11.92 6.30 25.04
CA PRO A 339 -11.38 4.95 25.26
C PRO A 339 -12.46 3.86 25.22
N ARG A 340 -12.22 2.82 24.43
CA ARG A 340 -13.03 1.59 24.35
C ARG A 340 -12.15 0.36 24.51
N TYR A 341 -12.21 -0.26 25.69
CA TYR A 341 -11.41 -1.44 26.00
C TYR A 341 -11.88 -2.71 25.27
N GLY A 342 -10.94 -3.62 24.98
CA GLY A 342 -11.22 -4.92 24.35
C GLY A 342 -11.47 -4.84 22.84
N ILE A 343 -11.14 -3.71 22.21
CA ILE A 343 -11.25 -3.50 20.77
C ILE A 343 -9.87 -3.12 20.25
N VAL A 344 -9.46 -3.71 19.15
CA VAL A 344 -8.29 -3.26 18.37
C VAL A 344 -8.82 -2.61 17.12
N LYS A 345 -8.43 -1.35 16.91
CA LYS A 345 -8.80 -0.62 15.70
C LYS A 345 -7.70 -0.78 14.67
N ILE A 346 -8.12 -0.97 13.42
CA ILE A 346 -7.23 -1.17 12.29
C ILE A 346 -7.64 -0.19 11.20
N ALA A 347 -6.71 0.68 10.79
CA ALA A 347 -6.88 1.53 9.62
C ALA A 347 -6.10 0.92 8.45
N ILE A 348 -6.75 0.85 7.28
CA ILE A 348 -6.15 0.25 6.08
C ILE A 348 -6.23 1.26 4.95
N LYS A 349 -5.09 1.54 4.34
CA LYS A 349 -5.02 2.30 3.09
C LYS A 349 -4.93 1.33 1.92
N ALA A 350 -5.94 1.29 1.07
CA ALA A 350 -5.90 0.46 -0.14
C ALA A 350 -4.99 1.09 -1.20
N GLY A 351 -4.25 0.27 -1.95
CA GLY A 351 -3.41 0.72 -3.08
C GLY A 351 -4.20 1.39 -4.22
N SER A 352 -5.49 1.05 -4.36
CA SER A 352 -6.40 1.66 -5.33
C SER A 352 -6.79 3.11 -5.00
N GLY A 353 -6.40 3.65 -3.84
CA GLY A 353 -6.74 5.01 -3.39
C GLY A 353 -8.20 5.22 -2.98
N SER A 354 -9.03 4.18 -3.04
CA SER A 354 -10.44 4.22 -2.61
C SER A 354 -10.58 3.76 -1.15
N THR A 355 -11.61 4.24 -0.46
CA THR A 355 -12.01 3.66 0.83
C THR A 355 -12.49 2.23 0.64
N LEU A 356 -12.24 1.38 1.64
CA LEU A 356 -12.68 -0.01 1.62
C LEU A 356 -14.21 -0.09 1.67
N THR A 357 -14.79 -1.00 0.90
CA THR A 357 -16.23 -1.28 0.99
C THR A 357 -16.54 -2.06 2.26
N ASP A 358 -17.79 -1.94 2.77
CA ASP A 358 -18.21 -2.62 3.99
C ASP A 358 -18.06 -4.14 3.91
N GLN A 359 -18.25 -4.72 2.72
CA GLN A 359 -18.04 -6.15 2.49
C GLN A 359 -16.56 -6.52 2.63
N THR A 360 -15.64 -5.76 2.02
CA THR A 360 -14.21 -6.01 2.16
C THR A 360 -13.76 -5.88 3.61
N LYS A 361 -14.30 -4.90 4.37
CA LYS A 361 -14.03 -4.77 5.81
C LYS A 361 -14.49 -6.03 6.57
N LEU A 362 -15.68 -6.54 6.28
CA LEU A 362 -16.20 -7.76 6.90
C LEU A 362 -15.33 -9.00 6.58
N ASP A 363 -14.89 -9.13 5.35
CA ASP A 363 -14.05 -10.25 4.90
C ASP A 363 -12.71 -10.27 5.63
N ILE A 364 -12.05 -9.11 5.78
CA ILE A 364 -10.79 -8.98 6.53
C ILE A 364 -11.00 -9.30 8.01
N VAL A 365 -12.06 -8.78 8.63
CA VAL A 365 -12.40 -9.09 10.03
C VAL A 365 -12.64 -10.59 10.22
N ASN A 366 -13.31 -11.25 9.28
CA ASN A 366 -13.52 -12.70 9.32
C ASN A 366 -12.21 -13.48 9.16
N GLY A 367 -11.30 -13.00 8.31
CA GLY A 367 -9.96 -13.57 8.14
C GLY A 367 -9.08 -13.46 9.39
N LEU A 368 -9.28 -12.43 10.21
CA LEU A 368 -8.53 -12.22 11.46
C LEU A 368 -9.04 -13.07 12.63
N LYS A 369 -10.30 -13.52 12.61
CA LYS A 369 -10.92 -14.28 13.71
C LYS A 369 -10.13 -15.51 14.19
N PRO A 370 -9.53 -16.34 13.31
CA PRO A 370 -8.77 -17.53 13.74
C PRO A 370 -7.52 -17.20 14.55
N TYR A 371 -6.91 -16.04 14.32
CA TYR A 371 -5.64 -15.62 14.93
C TYR A 371 -5.84 -14.79 16.21
N ASN A 372 -7.04 -14.25 16.38
CA ASN A 372 -7.33 -13.25 17.39
C ASN A 372 -7.57 -13.85 18.79
N VAL A 373 -7.20 -13.11 19.82
CA VAL A 373 -7.47 -13.47 21.22
C VAL A 373 -8.97 -13.36 21.49
N ALA A 374 -9.56 -14.36 22.15
CA ALA A 374 -11.01 -14.49 22.34
C ALA A 374 -11.69 -13.27 23.00
N SER A 375 -10.98 -12.48 23.80
CA SER A 375 -11.51 -11.30 24.51
C SER A 375 -11.42 -10.00 23.70
N VAL A 376 -10.72 -9.99 22.58
CA VAL A 376 -10.46 -8.79 21.77
C VAL A 376 -11.30 -8.84 20.50
N LYS A 377 -11.81 -7.71 20.04
CA LYS A 377 -12.54 -7.62 18.76
C LYS A 377 -11.81 -6.65 17.80
N PRO A 378 -11.45 -7.08 16.58
CA PRO A 378 -10.91 -6.16 15.59
C PRO A 378 -12.05 -5.35 14.96
N GLU A 379 -11.83 -4.05 14.79
CA GLU A 379 -12.74 -3.11 14.14
C GLU A 379 -11.96 -2.33 13.08
N ILE A 380 -12.38 -2.42 11.81
CA ILE A 380 -11.73 -1.68 10.72
C ILE A 380 -12.36 -0.31 10.62
N VAL A 381 -11.53 0.73 10.68
CA VAL A 381 -11.94 2.13 10.53
C VAL A 381 -11.31 2.72 9.27
N ASP A 382 -11.98 3.70 8.67
CA ASP A 382 -11.46 4.38 7.50
C ASP A 382 -10.33 5.34 7.91
N PRO A 383 -9.23 5.40 7.14
CA PRO A 383 -8.16 6.34 7.43
C PRO A 383 -8.58 7.79 7.21
N GLU A 384 -8.01 8.68 8.02
CA GLU A 384 -8.16 10.12 7.86
C GLU A 384 -6.93 10.75 7.21
N THR A 385 -7.10 11.49 6.13
CA THR A 385 -5.98 12.15 5.47
C THR A 385 -5.80 13.58 5.99
N THR A 386 -4.57 13.92 6.39
CA THR A 386 -4.12 15.29 6.66
C THR A 386 -3.28 15.77 5.47
N SER A 387 -3.84 16.64 4.65
CA SER A 387 -3.13 17.19 3.50
C SER A 387 -2.21 18.34 3.94
N VAL A 388 -0.95 18.32 3.52
CA VAL A 388 0.01 19.41 3.66
C VAL A 388 -0.01 20.22 2.37
N LEU A 389 -0.25 21.51 2.50
CA LEU A 389 -0.17 22.50 1.43
C LEU A 389 1.17 23.22 1.53
N LEU A 390 1.98 23.11 0.48
CA LEU A 390 3.28 23.77 0.41
C LEU A 390 3.18 25.08 -0.34
N THR A 391 3.89 26.10 0.13
CA THR A 391 4.21 27.30 -0.65
C THR A 391 5.72 27.41 -0.71
N SER A 392 6.32 27.02 -1.84
CA SER A 392 7.77 27.02 -2.04
C SER A 392 8.18 28.13 -3.00
N ASN A 393 9.02 29.04 -2.52
CA ASN A 393 9.64 30.10 -3.30
C ASN A 393 11.11 29.74 -3.51
N ILE A 394 11.46 29.38 -4.74
CA ILE A 394 12.79 28.89 -5.13
C ILE A 394 13.46 29.92 -6.02
N LYS A 395 14.73 30.22 -5.74
CA LYS A 395 15.60 31.04 -6.58
C LYS A 395 16.73 30.19 -7.13
N TYR A 396 16.97 30.28 -8.44
CA TYR A 396 18.02 29.51 -9.14
C TYR A 396 18.94 30.40 -9.98
N ASN A 397 20.17 29.94 -10.21
CA ASN A 397 21.15 30.61 -11.05
C ASN A 397 21.08 30.14 -12.51
N ALA A 398 20.53 30.99 -13.38
CA ALA A 398 20.37 30.70 -14.80
C ALA A 398 21.71 30.46 -15.56
N ASN A 399 22.85 30.94 -15.05
CA ASN A 399 24.14 30.71 -15.70
C ASN A 399 24.71 29.30 -15.44
N SER A 400 24.19 28.60 -14.42
CA SER A 400 24.70 27.28 -13.99
C SER A 400 23.91 26.11 -14.57
N THR A 401 22.80 26.37 -15.26
CA THR A 401 21.94 25.34 -15.84
C THR A 401 21.46 25.74 -17.23
N THR A 402 21.22 24.76 -18.09
CA THR A 402 20.58 24.96 -19.39
C THR A 402 19.07 24.77 -19.34
N LYS A 403 18.51 24.38 -18.17
CA LYS A 403 17.08 24.13 -18.00
C LYS A 403 16.31 25.44 -17.89
N SER A 404 15.10 25.46 -18.45
CA SER A 404 14.20 26.60 -18.28
C SER A 404 13.56 26.62 -16.89
N LYS A 405 13.09 27.79 -16.45
CA LYS A 405 12.29 27.96 -15.22
C LYS A 405 11.10 26.98 -15.14
N ASP A 406 10.40 26.75 -16.25
CA ASP A 406 9.24 25.86 -16.27
C ASP A 406 9.66 24.38 -16.16
N THR A 407 10.77 24.00 -16.81
CA THR A 407 11.34 22.66 -16.66
C THR A 407 11.78 22.40 -15.23
N LEU A 408 12.50 23.34 -14.60
CA LEU A 408 12.89 23.21 -13.20
C LEU A 408 11.68 23.11 -12.27
N LYS A 409 10.63 23.89 -12.52
CA LYS A 409 9.39 23.79 -11.76
C LYS A 409 8.75 22.42 -11.89
N SER A 410 8.70 21.85 -13.10
CA SER A 410 8.17 20.49 -13.33
C SER A 410 9.03 19.42 -12.64
N ASP A 411 10.35 19.52 -12.70
CA ASP A 411 11.28 18.60 -12.03
C ASP A 411 11.05 18.62 -10.51
N ILE A 412 10.94 19.82 -9.91
CA ILE A 412 10.68 19.99 -8.47
C ILE A 412 9.31 19.40 -8.09
N ILE A 413 8.27 19.64 -8.88
CA ILE A 413 6.94 19.05 -8.65
C ILE A 413 7.02 17.51 -8.72
N SER A 414 7.81 16.95 -9.64
CA SER A 414 8.04 15.51 -9.72
C SER A 414 8.78 14.98 -8.49
N THR A 415 9.84 15.65 -8.03
CA THR A 415 10.55 15.28 -6.80
C THR A 415 9.62 15.26 -5.58
N ILE A 416 8.80 16.30 -5.42
CA ILE A 416 7.82 16.39 -4.33
C ILE A 416 6.78 15.26 -4.44
N THR A 417 6.29 14.96 -5.65
CA THR A 417 5.31 13.90 -5.89
C THR A 417 5.88 12.53 -5.55
N ASN A 418 7.13 12.24 -5.95
CA ASN A 418 7.82 10.99 -5.67
C ASN A 418 8.05 10.79 -4.16
N TYR A 419 8.42 11.87 -3.44
CA TYR A 419 8.54 11.82 -1.99
C TYR A 419 7.19 11.54 -1.33
N ASN A 420 6.13 12.19 -1.81
CA ASN A 420 4.78 12.01 -1.27
C ASN A 420 4.30 10.55 -1.40
N THR A 421 4.42 9.95 -2.59
CA THR A 421 3.95 8.58 -2.85
C THR A 421 4.80 7.52 -2.16
N SER A 422 6.12 7.69 -2.12
CA SER A 422 7.04 6.70 -1.55
C SER A 422 7.08 6.70 -0.01
N SER A 423 6.94 7.89 0.61
CA SER A 423 7.27 8.10 2.02
C SER A 423 6.10 8.57 2.87
N LEU A 424 5.25 9.49 2.36
CA LEU A 424 4.19 10.10 3.18
C LEU A 424 2.86 9.37 3.08
N GLN A 425 2.50 8.87 1.91
CA GLN A 425 1.23 8.19 1.65
C GLN A 425 1.09 6.81 2.33
N LYS A 426 1.88 6.54 3.37
CA LYS A 426 1.86 5.35 4.24
C LYS A 426 1.50 5.79 5.67
N PHE A 427 1.01 4.87 6.49
CA PHE A 427 0.90 5.12 7.92
C PHE A 427 2.31 5.34 8.51
N ASP A 428 2.36 6.09 9.62
CA ASP A 428 3.60 6.53 10.29
C ASP A 428 4.55 7.39 9.43
N GLY A 429 4.13 7.77 8.22
CA GLY A 429 4.83 8.71 7.35
C GLY A 429 4.87 10.12 7.96
N VAL A 430 5.95 10.44 8.66
CA VAL A 430 6.15 11.78 9.23
C VAL A 430 6.62 12.75 8.15
N TYR A 431 5.88 13.85 7.95
CA TYR A 431 6.35 14.96 7.14
C TYR A 431 7.41 15.73 7.94
N ARG A 432 8.65 15.68 7.45
CA ARG A 432 9.78 16.45 7.99
C ARG A 432 10.14 17.57 7.02
N HIS A 433 10.07 18.80 7.50
CA HIS A 433 10.31 19.99 6.68
C HIS A 433 11.74 20.05 6.13
N SER A 434 12.73 19.64 6.93
CA SER A 434 14.14 19.59 6.51
C SER A 434 14.41 18.58 5.40
N LYS A 435 13.65 17.49 5.34
CA LYS A 435 13.82 16.46 4.30
C LYS A 435 13.30 16.94 2.95
N ILE A 436 12.12 17.57 2.92
CA ILE A 436 11.56 18.07 1.66
C ILE A 436 12.36 19.24 1.11
N THR A 437 12.85 20.13 1.97
CA THR A 437 13.69 21.27 1.55
C THR A 437 15.00 20.77 0.95
N GLY A 438 15.67 19.81 1.60
CA GLY A 438 16.86 19.15 1.03
C GLY A 438 16.60 18.46 -0.31
N LEU A 439 15.48 17.75 -0.46
CA LEU A 439 15.12 17.09 -1.74
C LEU A 439 14.84 18.11 -2.85
N ILE A 440 14.23 19.26 -2.53
CA ILE A 440 14.02 20.34 -3.50
C ILE A 440 15.38 20.89 -3.94
N ASP A 441 16.29 21.15 -3.00
CA ASP A 441 17.63 21.69 -3.29
C ASP A 441 18.47 20.69 -4.12
N ASP A 442 18.36 19.39 -3.82
CA ASP A 442 19.06 18.30 -4.54
C ASP A 442 18.49 18.05 -5.96
N THR A 443 17.33 18.63 -6.31
CA THR A 443 16.71 18.44 -7.63
C THR A 443 17.59 19.01 -8.75
N ASP A 444 18.29 20.12 -8.50
CA ASP A 444 19.22 20.71 -9.46
C ASP A 444 20.27 21.56 -8.75
N ALA A 445 21.55 21.39 -9.12
CA ALA A 445 22.66 22.12 -8.52
C ALA A 445 22.61 23.65 -8.73
N SER A 446 21.75 24.15 -9.63
CA SER A 446 21.54 25.58 -9.85
C SER A 446 20.67 26.26 -8.80
N ILE A 447 19.99 25.50 -7.93
CA ILE A 447 19.12 26.05 -6.88
C ILE A 447 20.00 26.70 -5.81
N LEU A 448 19.75 27.99 -5.54
CA LEU A 448 20.53 28.77 -4.57
C LEU A 448 19.77 28.99 -3.26
N SER A 449 18.45 29.16 -3.35
CA SER A 449 17.61 29.46 -2.20
C SER A 449 16.25 28.80 -2.35
N ASN A 450 15.75 28.30 -1.23
CA ASN A 450 14.46 27.65 -1.12
C ASN A 450 13.77 28.09 0.18
N THR A 451 12.69 28.86 0.05
CA THR A 451 11.85 29.25 1.17
C THR A 451 10.50 28.56 1.04
N THR A 452 10.31 27.48 1.78
CA THR A 452 9.06 26.72 1.84
C THR A 452 8.30 27.03 3.14
N THR A 453 7.02 27.31 3.03
CA THR A 453 6.09 27.38 4.17
C THR A 453 4.99 26.34 4.01
N ILE A 454 4.36 25.95 5.12
CA ILE A 454 3.36 24.88 5.14
C ILE A 454 2.04 25.31 5.78
N LYS A 455 0.94 24.75 5.29
CA LYS A 455 -0.37 24.71 5.97
C LYS A 455 -0.87 23.28 5.99
N ILE A 456 -1.71 22.93 6.96
CA ILE A 456 -2.35 21.61 7.00
C ILE A 456 -3.85 21.75 6.79
N ARG A 457 -4.44 20.78 6.09
CA ARG A 457 -5.83 20.79 5.70
C ARG A 457 -6.48 19.43 5.92
N LYS A 458 -7.71 19.45 6.41
CA LYS A 458 -8.56 18.26 6.55
C LYS A 458 -9.89 18.46 5.85
N SER A 459 -10.45 17.35 5.38
CA SER A 459 -11.77 17.32 4.75
C SER A 459 -12.82 16.90 5.77
N LEU A 460 -13.90 17.68 5.84
CA LEU A 460 -15.08 17.41 6.66
C LEU A 460 -16.25 17.05 5.75
N THR A 461 -16.89 15.89 5.97
CA THR A 461 -18.09 15.48 5.24
C THR A 461 -19.33 15.74 6.10
N PRO A 462 -20.10 16.83 5.86
CA PRO A 462 -21.26 17.14 6.67
C PRO A 462 -22.48 16.29 6.30
N VAL A 463 -23.33 16.02 7.30
CA VAL A 463 -24.68 15.46 7.09
C VAL A 463 -25.60 16.59 6.63
N ILE A 464 -26.04 16.51 5.38
CA ILE A 464 -26.88 17.54 4.76
C ILE A 464 -28.28 17.59 5.42
N ASN A 465 -28.79 18.80 5.64
CA ASN A 465 -30.09 19.10 6.24
C ASN A 465 -30.29 18.54 7.65
N SER A 466 -29.21 18.26 8.39
CA SER A 466 -29.26 17.80 9.78
C SER A 466 -28.31 18.58 10.67
N ALA A 467 -28.81 19.07 11.81
CA ALA A 467 -28.00 19.75 12.80
C ALA A 467 -27.15 18.73 13.56
N THR A 468 -25.85 18.70 13.27
CA THR A 468 -24.90 17.74 13.83
C THR A 468 -23.67 18.46 14.37
N LYS A 469 -23.07 17.88 15.41
CA LYS A 469 -21.79 18.34 15.97
C LYS A 469 -20.67 17.68 15.17
N TYR A 470 -19.62 18.43 14.86
CA TYR A 470 -18.46 17.91 14.15
C TYR A 470 -17.19 18.14 14.95
N ASP A 471 -16.33 17.14 15.03
CA ASP A 471 -15.01 17.24 15.65
C ASP A 471 -13.96 16.87 14.60
N VAL A 472 -13.02 17.79 14.34
CA VAL A 472 -11.93 17.62 13.38
C VAL A 472 -10.61 17.68 14.13
N TYR A 473 -9.88 16.58 14.13
CA TYR A 473 -8.65 16.42 14.91
C TYR A 473 -7.44 16.49 13.99
N PHE A 474 -6.69 17.60 13.98
CA PHE A 474 -5.40 17.69 13.30
C PHE A 474 -4.28 16.95 14.05
N ARG A 475 -4.45 16.73 15.37
CA ARG A 475 -3.49 16.04 16.27
C ARG A 475 -2.06 16.60 16.22
N ASN A 476 -1.93 17.83 15.75
CA ASN A 476 -0.70 18.60 15.69
C ASN A 476 -1.01 19.96 16.33
N ALA A 477 -0.10 20.48 17.14
CA ALA A 477 -0.27 21.79 17.72
C ALA A 477 -0.39 22.86 16.62
N LEU A 478 -1.30 23.80 16.80
CA LEU A 478 -1.60 24.86 15.86
C LEU A 478 -0.94 26.17 16.29
N TYR A 479 -0.55 26.99 15.33
CA TYR A 479 0.25 28.18 15.58
C TYR A 479 -0.59 29.29 16.25
N ASN A 480 -0.44 29.46 17.56
CA ASN A 480 -1.05 30.57 18.30
C ASN A 480 -0.08 31.11 19.36
N PRO A 481 0.87 31.99 18.98
CA PRO A 481 1.94 32.44 19.87
C PRO A 481 1.45 33.34 21.02
N HIS A 482 0.30 34.00 20.87
CA HIS A 482 -0.32 34.84 21.90
C HIS A 482 -1.84 34.88 21.68
N SER A 483 -2.62 35.12 22.73
CA SER A 483 -4.08 35.29 22.61
C SER A 483 -4.43 36.39 21.60
N GLY A 484 -5.42 36.15 20.76
CA GLY A 484 -5.86 37.07 19.72
C GLY A 484 -4.89 37.14 18.53
N HIS A 485 -4.10 36.08 18.30
CA HIS A 485 -3.23 36.04 17.14
C HIS A 485 -4.02 36.15 15.84
N ASN A 486 -3.60 37.07 14.98
CA ASN A 486 -4.16 37.31 13.65
C ASN A 486 -5.70 37.54 13.60
N THR A 487 -6.33 37.99 14.69
CA THR A 487 -7.79 38.18 14.75
C THR A 487 -8.35 39.05 13.62
N ALA A 488 -7.60 40.07 13.18
CA ALA A 488 -8.02 40.99 12.13
C ALA A 488 -8.15 40.33 10.75
N ALA A 489 -7.30 39.33 10.44
CA ALA A 489 -7.37 38.60 9.17
C ALA A 489 -8.26 37.34 9.25
N GLY A 490 -8.71 36.95 10.44
CA GLY A 490 -9.49 35.73 10.66
C GLY A 490 -8.71 34.60 11.33
N GLY A 491 -7.67 34.90 12.11
CA GLY A 491 -6.89 33.91 12.83
C GLY A 491 -6.05 33.04 11.89
N ILE A 492 -5.93 31.76 12.23
CA ILE A 492 -5.17 30.75 11.49
C ILE A 492 -6.05 29.73 10.77
N LEU A 493 -7.35 29.67 11.10
CA LEU A 493 -8.32 28.75 10.51
C LEU A 493 -9.04 29.41 9.33
N SER A 494 -9.21 28.64 8.27
CA SER A 494 -10.03 29.02 7.12
C SER A 494 -10.75 27.80 6.56
N SER A 495 -11.99 27.97 6.07
CA SER A 495 -12.70 26.90 5.37
C SER A 495 -13.10 27.27 3.94
N THR A 496 -13.48 26.26 3.17
CA THR A 496 -14.23 26.47 1.93
C THR A 496 -15.68 26.86 2.20
N GLY A 497 -16.35 27.36 1.16
CA GLY A 497 -17.72 27.85 1.24
C GLY A 497 -18.77 26.74 1.39
N PHE A 498 -19.82 27.03 2.15
CA PHE A 498 -21.01 26.19 2.28
C PHE A 498 -22.24 27.06 2.57
N LYS A 499 -23.44 26.49 2.47
CA LYS A 499 -24.69 27.15 2.82
C LYS A 499 -25.32 26.47 4.03
N VAL A 500 -25.98 27.27 4.86
CA VAL A 500 -26.67 26.78 6.06
C VAL A 500 -28.18 26.82 5.87
N SER A 501 -28.91 25.93 6.54
CA SER A 501 -30.36 25.92 6.46
C SER A 501 -30.95 27.25 6.94
N GLY A 502 -31.82 27.85 6.11
CA GLY A 502 -32.44 29.15 6.40
C GLY A 502 -31.63 30.38 5.95
N ASP A 503 -30.42 30.22 5.40
CA ASP A 503 -29.63 31.32 4.84
C ASP A 503 -29.12 30.98 3.43
N ASN A 504 -29.26 31.92 2.51
CA ASN A 504 -28.81 31.77 1.13
C ASN A 504 -27.38 32.25 0.88
N ASN A 505 -26.80 32.98 1.85
CA ASN A 505 -25.43 33.47 1.77
C ASN A 505 -24.44 32.30 1.83
N GLU A 506 -23.34 32.44 1.09
CA GLU A 506 -22.21 31.54 1.18
C GLU A 506 -21.42 31.84 2.46
N MET A 507 -21.38 30.85 3.35
CA MET A 507 -20.75 30.90 4.65
C MET A 507 -19.36 30.25 4.62
N PHE A 508 -18.48 30.76 5.47
CA PHE A 508 -17.12 30.29 5.68
C PHE A 508 -16.84 30.24 7.19
N LEU A 509 -15.82 29.49 7.59
CA LEU A 509 -15.34 29.42 8.96
C LEU A 509 -13.97 30.10 9.07
N ASP A 510 -13.78 30.85 10.15
CA ASP A 510 -12.48 31.34 10.60
C ASP A 510 -12.38 31.29 12.13
N ASP A 511 -11.24 31.67 12.71
CA ASP A 511 -11.10 31.77 14.16
C ASP A 511 -10.74 33.18 14.65
N ASP A 512 -10.96 33.42 15.93
CA ASP A 512 -10.71 34.72 16.57
C ASP A 512 -9.34 34.85 17.23
N GLY A 513 -8.50 33.81 17.19
CA GLY A 513 -7.21 33.76 17.90
C GLY A 513 -7.34 33.54 19.41
N ASN A 514 -8.55 33.45 19.96
CA ASN A 514 -8.86 33.24 21.38
C ASN A 514 -9.55 31.91 21.66
N GLY A 515 -9.62 31.02 20.66
CA GLY A 515 -10.19 29.69 20.82
C GLY A 515 -11.63 29.55 20.33
N ASN A 516 -12.23 30.57 19.71
CA ASN A 516 -13.56 30.47 19.12
C ASN A 516 -13.49 30.36 17.59
N VAL A 517 -14.30 29.44 17.05
CA VAL A 517 -14.54 29.33 15.62
C VAL A 517 -15.80 30.12 15.28
N ARG A 518 -15.71 30.97 14.26
CA ARG A 518 -16.76 31.87 13.83
C ARG A 518 -17.22 31.50 12.43
N ARG A 519 -18.51 31.70 12.17
CA ARG A 519 -19.12 31.58 10.85
C ARG A 519 -19.37 32.97 10.27
N TYR A 520 -18.85 33.22 9.08
CA TYR A 520 -18.98 34.51 8.41
C TYR A 520 -19.37 34.34 6.94
N TYR A 521 -19.91 35.40 6.36
CA TYR A 521 -20.12 35.54 4.91
C TYR A 521 -19.55 36.89 4.45
N LEU A 522 -19.37 37.06 3.15
CA LEU A 522 -18.81 38.28 2.58
C LEU A 522 -19.91 39.16 1.98
N VAL A 523 -19.93 40.43 2.40
CA VAL A 523 -20.78 41.47 1.79
C VAL A 523 -19.85 42.54 1.22
N SER A 524 -19.81 42.68 -0.11
CA SER A 524 -18.92 43.63 -0.80
C SER A 524 -17.44 43.53 -0.37
N GLY A 525 -16.97 42.30 -0.09
CA GLY A 525 -15.59 42.03 0.35
C GLY A 525 -15.34 42.18 1.86
N VAL A 526 -16.35 42.57 2.65
CA VAL A 526 -16.23 42.70 4.11
C VAL A 526 -16.80 41.46 4.80
N LYS A 527 -16.03 40.89 5.74
CA LYS A 527 -16.48 39.77 6.58
C LYS A 527 -17.60 40.21 7.52
N THR A 528 -18.77 39.60 7.37
CA THR A 528 -19.91 39.76 8.28
C THR A 528 -20.14 38.45 9.01
N TYR A 529 -20.08 38.48 10.35
CA TYR A 529 -20.21 37.29 11.18
C TYR A 529 -21.68 36.96 11.41
N ALA A 530 -22.09 35.77 10.98
CA ALA A 530 -23.41 35.22 11.24
C ALA A 530 -23.48 34.55 12.62
N ASP A 531 -22.36 33.95 13.08
CA ASP A 531 -22.22 33.37 14.41
C ASP A 531 -20.76 33.51 14.87
N SER A 532 -20.54 34.10 16.03
CA SER A 532 -19.20 34.29 16.62
C SER A 532 -18.78 33.14 17.54
N THR A 533 -19.68 32.18 17.77
CA THR A 533 -19.52 31.04 18.69
C THR A 533 -19.94 29.73 18.00
N GLN A 534 -19.74 29.64 16.69
CA GLN A 534 -20.10 28.46 15.90
C GLN A 534 -19.34 27.21 16.37
N GLY A 535 -18.19 27.38 17.00
CA GLY A 535 -17.39 26.28 17.53
C GLY A 535 -16.22 26.75 18.38
N THR A 536 -15.34 25.81 18.73
CA THR A 536 -14.11 26.07 19.47
C THR A 536 -12.90 25.47 18.74
N ILE A 537 -11.74 26.07 18.95
CA ILE A 537 -10.45 25.58 18.46
C ILE A 537 -9.48 25.47 19.63
N ASN A 538 -8.92 24.28 19.82
CA ASN A 538 -7.88 24.02 20.80
C ASN A 538 -6.54 23.94 20.08
N TYR A 539 -5.73 24.99 20.25
CA TYR A 539 -4.45 25.13 19.58
C TYR A 539 -3.39 24.13 20.08
N THR A 540 -3.51 23.60 21.29
CA THR A 540 -2.51 22.68 21.85
C THR A 540 -2.65 21.27 21.28
N ASN A 541 -3.87 20.74 21.21
CA ASN A 541 -4.13 19.40 20.68
C ASN A 541 -4.48 19.39 19.18
N GLY A 542 -4.71 20.57 18.59
CA GLY A 542 -5.14 20.71 17.21
C GLY A 542 -6.55 20.20 16.94
N GLN A 543 -7.47 20.40 17.88
CA GLN A 543 -8.87 20.03 17.73
C GLN A 543 -9.72 21.24 17.33
N VAL A 544 -10.53 21.08 16.28
CA VAL A 544 -11.57 22.01 15.88
C VAL A 544 -12.91 21.35 16.12
N THR A 545 -13.71 21.92 17.02
CA THR A 545 -15.06 21.44 17.32
C THR A 545 -16.08 22.44 16.80
N LEU A 546 -16.96 22.00 15.91
CA LEU A 546 -18.11 22.79 15.47
C LEU A 546 -19.33 22.37 16.30
N ASN A 547 -20.00 23.36 16.89
CA ASN A 547 -21.31 23.17 17.50
C ASN A 547 -22.34 22.75 16.42
N LEU A 548 -23.59 22.51 16.83
CA LEU A 548 -24.67 22.10 15.94
C LEU A 548 -24.71 22.97 14.66
N LEU A 549 -24.31 22.38 13.55
CA LEU A 549 -24.25 23.03 12.24
C LEU A 549 -25.17 22.30 11.27
N ASN A 550 -26.16 23.02 10.74
CA ASN A 550 -27.10 22.50 9.75
C ASN A 550 -26.69 22.97 8.35
N VAL A 551 -25.93 22.13 7.64
CA VAL A 551 -25.45 22.40 6.29
C VAL A 551 -26.54 22.06 5.28
N ALA A 552 -26.96 23.05 4.49
CA ALA A 552 -27.97 22.87 3.43
C ALA A 552 -27.36 22.39 2.11
N SER A 553 -26.21 22.97 1.73
CA SER A 553 -25.44 22.56 0.57
C SER A 553 -23.99 23.01 0.69
N ILE A 554 -23.12 22.43 -0.11
CA ILE A 554 -21.68 22.74 -0.13
C ILE A 554 -21.39 23.52 -1.42
N SER A 555 -20.59 24.56 -1.31
CA SER A 555 -20.22 25.35 -2.48
C SER A 555 -19.23 24.61 -3.37
N ASN A 556 -19.14 25.03 -4.63
CA ASN A 556 -18.14 24.49 -5.54
C ASN A 556 -16.73 24.83 -5.02
N ILE A 557 -15.89 23.82 -4.93
CA ILE A 557 -14.48 23.98 -4.57
C ILE A 557 -13.68 23.91 -5.86
N ARG A 558 -12.89 24.95 -6.15
CA ARG A 558 -12.04 25.03 -7.36
C ARG A 558 -12.80 24.77 -8.67
N GLY A 559 -14.05 25.25 -8.75
CA GLY A 559 -14.89 25.14 -9.95
C GLY A 559 -15.63 23.81 -10.13
N ALA A 560 -15.44 22.84 -9.24
CA ALA A 560 -16.14 21.56 -9.25
C ALA A 560 -17.13 21.43 -8.08
N SER A 561 -18.20 20.66 -8.28
CA SER A 561 -19.12 20.31 -7.20
C SER A 561 -18.39 19.48 -6.14
N SER A 562 -18.63 19.80 -4.86
CA SER A 562 -17.97 19.15 -3.72
C SER A 562 -19.01 18.56 -2.76
N THR A 563 -18.65 17.46 -2.11
CA THR A 563 -19.38 16.86 -0.98
C THR A 563 -18.68 17.07 0.37
N ILE A 564 -17.55 17.78 0.35
CA ILE A 564 -16.69 18.03 1.52
C ILE A 564 -16.49 19.52 1.75
N ILE A 565 -16.29 19.90 3.02
CA ILE A 565 -15.80 21.21 3.44
C ILE A 565 -14.34 21.03 3.81
N GLU A 566 -13.44 21.80 3.19
CA GLU A 566 -12.03 21.78 3.54
C GLU A 566 -11.78 22.77 4.69
N ILE A 567 -11.11 22.33 5.76
CA ILE A 567 -10.66 23.17 6.87
C ILE A 567 -9.14 23.22 6.82
N THR A 568 -8.59 24.43 6.66
CA THR A 568 -7.14 24.69 6.58
C THR A 568 -6.69 25.46 7.80
N VAL A 569 -5.61 25.03 8.43
CA VAL A 569 -5.00 25.65 9.62
C VAL A 569 -3.48 25.75 9.48
N GLN A 570 -2.88 26.69 10.21
CA GLN A 570 -1.42 26.82 10.32
C GLN A 570 -0.90 25.95 11.48
N PRO A 571 -0.02 24.96 11.23
CA PRO A 571 0.61 24.20 12.32
C PRO A 571 1.67 25.05 13.03
N SER A 572 1.88 24.78 14.33
CA SER A 572 2.91 25.42 15.16
C SER A 572 4.33 24.94 14.82
N SER A 573 4.44 23.65 14.46
CA SER A 573 5.67 23.04 13.95
C SER A 573 5.59 22.92 12.44
N ASN A 574 6.74 23.03 11.77
CA ASN A 574 6.84 22.70 10.34
C ASN A 574 6.88 21.20 10.09
N ASP A 575 7.12 20.38 11.12
CA ASP A 575 7.00 18.93 11.03
C ASP A 575 5.57 18.51 11.38
N VAL A 576 4.98 17.66 10.56
CA VAL A 576 3.60 17.18 10.71
C VAL A 576 3.63 15.68 10.95
N VAL A 577 3.07 15.24 12.07
CA VAL A 577 3.11 13.85 12.52
C VAL A 577 1.70 13.24 12.39
N PRO A 578 1.54 12.10 11.68
CA PRO A 578 0.31 11.32 11.75
C PRO A 578 0.19 10.60 13.10
N VAL A 579 -1.04 10.38 13.54
CA VAL A 579 -1.34 9.59 14.74
C VAL A 579 -2.47 8.62 14.42
N ARG A 580 -2.28 7.33 14.71
CA ARG A 580 -3.29 6.25 14.59
C ARG A 580 -3.78 6.04 13.14
N ASP A 581 -5.03 6.42 12.86
CA ASP A 581 -5.72 6.35 11.57
C ASP A 581 -5.33 7.45 10.59
N GLN A 582 -4.45 8.38 10.99
CA GLN A 582 -4.06 9.49 10.14
C GLN A 582 -2.96 9.14 9.16
N ILE A 583 -3.11 9.64 7.94
CA ILE A 583 -2.05 9.65 6.93
C ILE A 583 -1.74 11.10 6.60
N VAL A 584 -0.47 11.45 6.58
CA VAL A 584 -0.04 12.76 6.08
C VAL A 584 0.26 12.61 4.59
N GLU A 585 -0.22 13.53 3.77
CA GLU A 585 0.18 13.58 2.36
C GLU A 585 0.33 15.02 1.90
N ILE A 586 1.18 15.27 0.92
CA ILE A 586 1.29 16.58 0.27
C ILE A 586 0.23 16.66 -0.81
N ASP A 587 -0.63 17.68 -0.75
CA ASP A 587 -1.48 18.00 -1.89
C ASP A 587 -0.68 18.84 -2.89
N VAL A 588 0.03 18.13 -3.77
CA VAL A 588 0.89 18.75 -4.78
C VAL A 588 0.07 19.61 -5.75
N SER A 589 -1.17 19.21 -6.06
CA SER A 589 -2.02 19.90 -7.03
C SER A 589 -2.45 21.29 -6.56
N ASN A 590 -2.65 21.46 -5.25
CA ASN A 590 -3.02 22.72 -4.62
C ASN A 590 -1.85 23.41 -3.91
N SER A 591 -0.64 22.84 -3.97
CA SER A 591 0.58 23.46 -3.49
C SER A 591 1.11 24.47 -4.51
N ILE A 592 1.70 25.56 -4.03
CA ILE A 592 2.23 26.64 -4.85
C ILE A 592 3.74 26.49 -4.93
N VAL A 593 4.26 26.25 -6.14
CA VAL A 593 5.69 26.26 -6.44
C VAL A 593 6.00 27.44 -7.36
N ILE A 594 6.76 28.39 -6.84
CA ILE A 594 7.23 29.58 -7.54
C ILE A 594 8.74 29.43 -7.71
N VAL A 595 9.19 29.37 -8.97
CA VAL A 595 10.61 29.34 -9.32
C VAL A 595 10.94 30.68 -9.97
N GLU A 596 11.97 31.37 -9.51
CA GLU A 596 12.41 32.63 -10.09
C GLU A 596 13.92 32.62 -10.32
N GLU A 597 14.36 33.29 -11.38
CA GLU A 597 15.80 33.50 -11.59
C GLU A 597 16.32 34.43 -10.50
N ASP A 598 17.45 34.06 -9.90
CA ASP A 598 18.14 34.98 -8.99
C ASP A 598 18.87 36.04 -9.80
N THR A 599 18.27 37.22 -9.87
CA THR A 599 18.83 38.38 -10.58
C THR A 599 19.97 39.05 -9.79
N PHE A 600 20.25 38.61 -8.57
CA PHE A 600 21.30 39.16 -7.72
C PHE A 600 22.56 38.28 -7.75
N VAL A 601 23.57 38.73 -8.48
CA VAL A 601 24.91 38.12 -8.42
C VAL A 601 25.60 38.56 -7.13
N GLY A 602 25.84 37.62 -6.21
CA GLY A 602 26.62 37.87 -5.00
C GLY A 602 28.01 38.41 -5.34
N GLY A 603 28.32 39.65 -4.90
CA GLY A 603 29.65 40.27 -5.04
C GLY A 603 29.72 41.57 -5.86
N SER A 604 28.62 42.13 -6.36
CA SER A 604 28.62 43.47 -7.00
C SER A 604 28.24 44.58 -6.02
N ALA A 605 28.66 45.83 -6.30
CA ALA A 605 28.39 47.00 -5.47
C ALA A 605 26.89 47.39 -5.40
N GLU A 606 26.02 46.67 -6.12
CA GLU A 606 24.56 46.86 -6.14
C GLU A 606 23.80 45.71 -5.44
N ALA A 607 24.53 44.73 -4.85
CA ALA A 607 23.94 43.64 -4.09
C ALA A 607 23.15 44.18 -2.88
N GLY A 608 21.82 44.20 -2.98
CA GLY A 608 20.90 44.62 -1.92
C GLY A 608 19.91 45.73 -2.29
N VAL A 609 20.08 46.41 -3.43
CA VAL A 609 19.10 47.44 -3.86
C VAL A 609 17.94 46.75 -4.58
N GLY A 610 16.76 46.69 -3.94
CA GLY A 610 15.55 46.08 -4.51
C GLY A 610 15.37 44.58 -4.24
N TYR A 611 16.18 43.98 -3.35
CA TYR A 611 16.02 42.58 -2.95
C TYR A 611 14.75 42.40 -2.11
N SER A 612 13.80 41.59 -2.59
CA SER A 612 12.62 41.19 -1.83
C SER A 612 12.89 39.86 -1.10
N THR A 613 12.66 39.87 0.21
CA THR A 613 12.65 38.67 1.05
C THR A 613 11.22 38.15 1.18
N SER A 614 11.03 36.85 1.03
CA SER A 614 9.76 36.20 1.35
C SER A 614 9.74 35.81 2.84
N SER A 615 8.59 35.98 3.49
CA SER A 615 8.38 35.54 4.87
C SER A 615 8.53 34.01 4.96
N SER A 616 9.15 33.54 6.05
CA SER A 616 9.20 32.11 6.41
C SER A 616 7.96 31.65 7.21
N TYR A 617 7.00 32.56 7.44
CA TYR A 617 5.76 32.35 8.18
C TYR A 617 4.56 32.91 7.41
#